data_AF-A0AAU4RGV8-F1
#
_entry.id   AF-A0AAU4RGV8-F1
#
_cell.length_a   1.000
_cell.length_b   1.000
_cell.length_c   1.000
_cell.angle_alpha   90.00
_cell.angle_beta   90.00
_cell.angle_gamma   90.00
#
_symmetry.space_group_name_H-M   'P 1'
#
loop_
_entity.id
_entity.type
_entity.pdbx_description
1 polymer ?
#
loop_
_entity_poly.entity_id
_entity_poly.type
_entity_poly.pdbx_seq_one_letter_code
_entity_poly.pdbx_strand_id
1 'polypeptide(L)'
;MTFAPRTWVVGEVVSAAIMNQEIRDQFNSIFSAWTTYTPAWSSTGTAPVLNNGTMLGRYLKIGRLVICEIHMTCGTTTTYGTGNYNWSLPVAAASSGIAQVGTAQLLGTARWCGEIVISSAASNCGAFLPISATNTRTDFLTATSPETLASTAQVRLTFLYEAAS
;
A
#
# COMPACT_ATOMS: atom_id res chain seq x y z
N MET A 1 0.90 18.49 -1.82
CA MET A 1 1.86 19.58 -1.65
C MET A 1 3.24 19.04 -1.91
N THR A 2 3.94 19.59 -2.90
CA THR A 2 5.28 19.15 -3.34
C THR A 2 6.39 19.79 -2.51
N PHE A 3 6.13 20.94 -1.90
CA PHE A 3 7.01 21.66 -0.98
C PHE A 3 6.18 22.62 -0.11
N ALA A 4 6.79 23.20 0.92
CA ALA A 4 6.14 24.20 1.79
C ALA A 4 5.96 25.54 1.04
N PRO A 5 4.73 26.09 0.92
CA PRO A 5 4.51 27.36 0.25
C PRO A 5 5.36 28.48 0.83
N ARG A 6 5.82 29.39 -0.03
CA ARG A 6 6.61 30.53 0.42
C ARG A 6 5.80 31.49 1.29
N THR A 7 6.48 32.17 2.21
CA THR A 7 5.92 33.36 2.88
C THR A 7 5.99 34.55 1.93
N TRP A 8 4.87 35.24 1.75
CA TRP A 8 4.76 36.43 0.89
C TRP A 8 4.95 37.69 1.70
N VAL A 9 5.69 38.67 1.17
CA VAL A 9 5.83 39.99 1.78
C VAL A 9 5.30 41.11 0.87
N VAL A 10 5.06 42.28 1.44
CA VAL A 10 4.50 43.42 0.69
C VAL A 10 5.50 43.90 -0.36
N GLY A 11 5.00 44.29 -1.54
CA GLY A 11 5.80 44.86 -2.62
C GLY A 11 6.57 43.86 -3.48
N GLU A 12 6.37 42.55 -3.31
CA GLU A 12 7.00 41.54 -4.15
C GLU A 12 6.36 41.45 -5.54
N VAL A 13 7.20 41.23 -6.56
CA VAL A 13 6.74 40.97 -7.93
C VAL A 13 6.40 39.48 -8.08
N VAL A 14 5.12 39.17 -8.29
CA VAL A 14 4.66 37.81 -8.58
C VAL A 14 4.87 37.51 -10.06
N SER A 15 5.99 36.87 -10.40
CA SER A 15 6.25 36.43 -11.77
C SER A 15 5.40 35.21 -12.14
N ALA A 16 5.26 34.97 -13.44
CA ALA A 16 4.60 33.75 -13.94
C ALA A 16 5.27 32.48 -13.41
N ALA A 17 6.60 32.46 -13.26
CA ALA A 17 7.33 31.32 -12.69
C ALA A 17 6.90 31.05 -11.25
N ILE A 18 6.83 32.09 -10.41
CA ILE A 18 6.39 31.95 -9.02
C ILE A 18 4.93 31.50 -8.96
N MET A 19 4.06 32.06 -9.80
CA MET A 19 2.65 31.67 -9.83
C MET A 19 2.46 30.21 -10.28
N ASN A 20 3.26 29.74 -11.24
CA ASN A 20 3.25 28.33 -11.65
C ASN A 20 3.69 27.42 -10.49
N GLN A 21 4.78 27.77 -9.81
CA GLN A 21 5.36 26.95 -8.75
C GLN A 21 4.46 26.92 -7.50
N GLU A 22 4.06 28.09 -6.99
CA GLU A 22 3.36 28.22 -5.70
C GLU A 22 1.86 27.88 -5.80
N ILE A 23 1.25 28.04 -6.97
CA ILE A 23 -0.19 27.80 -7.17
C ILE A 23 -0.39 26.57 -8.04
N ARG A 24 -0.01 26.64 -9.33
CA ARG A 24 -0.36 25.58 -10.29
C ARG A 24 0.19 24.22 -9.86
N ASP A 25 1.48 24.13 -9.56
CA ASP A 25 2.13 22.86 -9.24
C ASP A 25 1.63 22.30 -7.90
N GLN A 26 1.35 23.16 -6.93
CA GLN A 26 0.75 22.77 -5.65
C GLN A 26 -0.65 22.19 -5.84
N PHE A 27 -1.53 22.85 -6.60
CA PHE A 27 -2.85 22.33 -6.92
C PHE A 27 -2.78 21.06 -7.77
N ASN A 28 -1.91 21.02 -8.77
CA ASN A 28 -1.68 19.82 -9.57
C ASN A 28 -1.24 18.63 -8.71
N SER A 29 -0.46 18.85 -7.65
CA SER A 29 -0.07 17.77 -6.73
C SER A 29 -1.25 17.16 -5.97
N ILE A 30 -2.35 17.89 -5.82
CA ILE A 30 -3.58 17.43 -5.15
C ILE A 30 -4.51 16.74 -6.15
N PHE A 31 -4.61 17.28 -7.37
CA PHE A 31 -5.49 16.75 -8.43
C PHE A 31 -4.79 15.77 -9.39
N SER A 32 -3.54 15.41 -9.11
CA SER A 32 -2.74 14.53 -9.96
C SER A 32 -3.44 13.18 -10.13
N ALA A 33 -3.19 12.56 -11.28
CA ALA A 33 -3.50 11.15 -11.50
C ALA A 33 -2.78 10.27 -10.45
N TRP A 34 -3.29 9.05 -10.27
CA TRP A 34 -2.67 8.04 -9.42
C TRP A 34 -1.28 7.68 -9.96
N THR A 35 -0.31 7.58 -9.06
CA THR A 35 1.05 7.15 -9.36
C THR A 35 1.15 5.63 -9.27
N THR A 36 1.62 4.98 -10.33
CA THR A 36 1.90 3.54 -10.31
C THR A 36 3.22 3.25 -9.60
N TYR A 37 3.26 2.15 -8.84
CA TYR A 37 4.48 1.63 -8.22
C TYR A 37 4.43 0.11 -8.18
N THR A 38 5.57 -0.54 -7.94
CA THR A 38 5.64 -2.00 -7.78
C THR A 38 5.95 -2.33 -6.32
N PRO A 39 4.97 -2.77 -5.52
CA PRO A 39 5.20 -3.22 -4.15
C PRO A 39 6.19 -4.40 -4.12
N ALA A 40 7.09 -4.42 -3.14
CA ALA A 40 7.86 -5.61 -2.81
C ALA A 40 7.00 -6.51 -1.93
N TRP A 41 6.84 -7.78 -2.33
CA TRP A 41 6.22 -8.83 -1.51
C TRP A 41 7.30 -9.58 -0.75
N SER A 42 7.16 -9.67 0.56
CA SER A 42 8.11 -10.35 1.45
C SER A 42 7.38 -11.19 2.50
N SER A 43 8.15 -11.98 3.24
CA SER A 43 7.65 -12.72 4.40
C SER A 43 8.63 -12.64 5.58
N THR A 44 8.17 -13.03 6.77
CA THR A 44 9.02 -13.15 7.98
C THR A 44 9.90 -14.40 7.99
N GLY A 45 9.63 -15.38 7.12
CA GLY A 45 10.38 -16.63 7.01
C GLY A 45 11.22 -16.71 5.75
N THR A 46 11.12 -17.83 5.03
CA THR A 46 11.74 -17.96 3.70
C THR A 46 11.01 -17.06 2.71
N ALA A 47 11.75 -16.21 1.99
CA ALA A 47 11.16 -15.23 1.10
C ALA A 47 10.37 -15.88 -0.05
N PRO A 48 9.16 -15.41 -0.36
CA PRO A 48 8.45 -15.79 -1.57
C PRO A 48 9.08 -15.14 -2.80
N VAL A 49 8.88 -15.74 -3.97
CA VAL A 49 9.30 -15.17 -5.26
C VAL A 49 8.15 -15.26 -6.24
N LEU A 50 7.67 -14.10 -6.72
CA LEU A 50 6.49 -14.04 -7.58
C LEU A 50 6.73 -14.64 -8.97
N ASN A 51 7.94 -14.52 -9.52
CA ASN A 51 8.33 -15.00 -10.85
C ASN A 51 7.36 -14.53 -11.94
N ASN A 52 6.64 -15.46 -12.60
CA ASN A 52 5.70 -15.17 -13.68
C ASN A 52 4.31 -14.66 -13.23
N GLY A 53 4.15 -14.35 -11.94
CA GLY A 53 2.97 -13.62 -11.45
C GLY A 53 3.04 -12.12 -11.75
N THR A 54 1.99 -11.39 -11.40
CA THR A 54 1.89 -9.93 -11.62
C THR A 54 1.77 -9.19 -10.29
N MET A 55 2.56 -8.13 -10.13
CA MET A 55 2.52 -7.23 -8.98
C MET A 55 2.19 -5.81 -9.45
N LEU A 56 1.03 -5.31 -9.04
CA LEU A 56 0.54 -3.99 -9.41
C LEU A 56 0.27 -3.18 -8.15
N GLY A 57 0.82 -1.98 -8.07
CA GLY A 57 0.49 -1.01 -7.04
C GLY A 57 0.18 0.34 -7.67
N ARG A 58 -0.74 1.07 -7.06
CA ARG A 58 -0.94 2.49 -7.37
C ARG A 58 -1.36 3.25 -6.12
N TYR A 59 -0.98 4.51 -6.05
CA TYR A 59 -1.34 5.36 -4.93
C TYR A 59 -1.62 6.79 -5.36
N LEU A 60 -2.42 7.48 -4.55
CA LEU A 60 -2.63 8.91 -4.61
C LEU A 60 -2.18 9.51 -3.28
N LYS A 61 -1.28 10.50 -3.33
CA LYS A 61 -0.79 11.20 -2.13
C LYS A 61 -1.28 12.65 -2.12
N ILE A 62 -2.12 12.99 -1.15
CA ILE A 62 -2.64 14.34 -0.93
C ILE A 62 -2.08 14.86 0.39
N GLY A 63 -1.05 15.70 0.32
CA GLY A 63 -0.32 16.11 1.52
C GLY A 63 0.33 14.88 2.17
N ARG A 64 -0.05 14.56 3.42
CA ARG A 64 0.39 13.34 4.12
C ARG A 64 -0.59 12.17 4.00
N LEU A 65 -1.81 12.38 3.49
CA LEU A 65 -2.74 11.29 3.26
C LEU A 65 -2.31 10.50 2.03
N VAL A 66 -2.20 9.18 2.16
CA VAL A 66 -1.97 8.27 1.05
C VAL A 66 -3.17 7.34 0.93
N ILE A 67 -3.76 7.26 -0.26
CA ILE A 67 -4.72 6.25 -0.66
C ILE A 67 -3.98 5.27 -1.55
N CYS A 68 -4.03 3.98 -1.25
CA CYS A 68 -3.22 2.97 -1.91
C CYS A 68 -4.04 1.74 -2.29
N GLU A 69 -3.72 1.19 -3.45
CA GLU A 69 -4.23 -0.09 -3.94
C GLU A 69 -3.07 -0.99 -4.37
N ILE A 70 -3.12 -2.26 -3.94
CA ILE A 70 -2.16 -3.29 -4.33
C ILE A 70 -2.94 -4.51 -4.83
N HIS A 71 -2.58 -4.99 -6.02
CA HIS A 71 -3.07 -6.24 -6.59
C HIS A 71 -1.89 -7.14 -6.94
N MET A 72 -1.85 -8.31 -6.30
CA MET A 72 -0.90 -9.38 -6.60
C MET A 72 -1.66 -10.56 -7.19
N THR A 73 -1.17 -11.14 -8.30
CA THR A 73 -1.68 -12.39 -8.85
C THR A 73 -0.54 -13.38 -8.97
N CYS A 74 -0.69 -14.56 -8.38
CA CYS A 74 0.31 -15.61 -8.40
C CYS A 74 0.35 -16.31 -9.76
N GLY A 75 1.55 -16.57 -10.27
CA GLY A 75 1.78 -17.33 -11.49
C GLY A 75 2.01 -18.81 -11.21
N THR A 76 2.23 -19.61 -12.25
CA THR A 76 2.52 -21.06 -12.12
C THR A 76 3.90 -21.37 -11.56
N THR A 77 4.82 -20.41 -11.61
CA THR A 77 6.20 -20.55 -11.10
C THR A 77 6.44 -19.78 -9.81
N THR A 78 5.39 -19.20 -9.21
CA THR A 78 5.48 -18.48 -7.94
C THR A 78 5.90 -19.44 -6.83
N THR A 79 6.89 -19.04 -6.02
CA THR A 79 7.23 -19.70 -4.77
C THR A 79 6.64 -18.92 -3.60
N TYR A 80 5.98 -19.61 -2.68
CA TYR A 80 5.20 -18.98 -1.60
C TYR A 80 6.01 -18.74 -0.32
N GLY A 81 7.22 -19.29 -0.23
CA GLY A 81 8.04 -19.12 0.97
C GLY A 81 7.35 -19.62 2.24
N THR A 82 7.71 -19.05 3.39
CA THR A 82 7.11 -19.33 4.69
C THR A 82 6.94 -18.06 5.52
N GLY A 83 6.08 -18.11 6.53
CA GLY A 83 5.83 -16.99 7.44
C GLY A 83 4.77 -16.01 6.95
N ASN A 84 4.70 -14.87 7.64
CA ASN A 84 3.67 -13.85 7.54
C ASN A 84 3.98 -12.93 6.35
N TYR A 85 3.03 -12.72 5.44
CA TYR A 85 3.26 -11.89 4.27
C TYR A 85 3.12 -10.40 4.54
N ASN A 86 3.97 -9.64 3.87
CA ASN A 86 4.01 -8.19 3.91
C ASN A 86 4.21 -7.61 2.51
N TRP A 87 3.69 -6.41 2.28
CA TRP A 87 3.89 -5.63 1.05
C TRP A 87 4.48 -4.28 1.37
N SER A 88 5.44 -3.80 0.57
CA SER A 88 6.02 -2.47 0.78
C SER A 88 5.02 -1.35 0.52
N LEU A 89 5.05 -0.33 1.37
CA LEU A 89 4.33 0.91 1.16
C LEU A 89 5.05 1.79 0.11
N PRO A 90 4.32 2.64 -0.64
CA PRO A 90 4.94 3.58 -1.57
C PRO A 90 5.71 4.69 -0.85
N VAL A 91 5.28 5.05 0.36
CA VAL A 91 5.92 6.01 1.27
C VAL A 91 5.83 5.45 2.69
N ALA A 92 6.87 5.59 3.52
CA ALA A 92 6.80 5.15 4.91
C ALA A 92 5.65 5.82 5.67
N ALA A 93 4.99 5.06 6.56
CA ALA A 93 3.93 5.56 7.42
C ALA A 93 4.47 6.54 8.47
N ALA A 94 3.62 7.44 8.96
CA ALA A 94 3.97 8.41 9.98
C ALA A 94 4.32 7.72 11.31
N SER A 95 5.26 8.31 12.04
CA SER A 95 5.60 7.91 13.41
C SER A 95 4.65 8.56 14.41
N SER A 96 3.36 8.18 14.37
CA SER A 96 2.30 8.75 15.22
C SER A 96 1.97 7.91 16.46
N GLY A 97 2.49 6.68 16.55
CA GLY A 97 2.08 5.69 17.55
C GLY A 97 0.72 5.04 17.25
N ILE A 98 0.08 5.39 16.14
CA ILE A 98 -1.25 4.89 15.75
C ILE A 98 -1.08 3.90 14.59
N ALA A 99 -1.66 2.70 14.74
CA ALA A 99 -1.76 1.75 13.65
C ALA A 99 -2.96 2.09 12.76
N GLN A 100 -2.80 1.89 11.46
CA GLN A 100 -3.82 2.20 10.45
C GLN A 100 -4.34 0.90 9.86
N VAL A 101 -5.65 0.85 9.62
CA VAL A 101 -6.35 -0.35 9.15
C VAL A 101 -7.00 -0.07 7.80
N GLY A 102 -7.01 -1.08 6.94
CA GLY A 102 -7.71 -1.03 5.66
C GLY A 102 -8.33 -2.38 5.31
N THR A 103 -8.66 -2.56 4.04
CA THR A 103 -9.32 -3.78 3.56
C THR A 103 -8.36 -4.69 2.81
N ALA A 104 -8.48 -5.98 3.06
CA ALA A 104 -7.77 -7.03 2.34
C ALA A 104 -8.77 -8.05 1.79
N GLN A 105 -8.43 -8.63 0.64
CA GLN A 105 -9.19 -9.71 0.04
C GLN A 105 -8.25 -10.72 -0.59
N LEU A 106 -8.49 -12.00 -0.32
CA LEU A 106 -7.88 -13.11 -1.04
C LEU A 106 -8.94 -13.74 -1.95
N LEU A 107 -8.59 -13.91 -3.22
CA LEU A 107 -9.34 -14.69 -4.19
C LEU A 107 -8.46 -15.86 -4.60
N GLY A 108 -8.61 -17.01 -3.95
CA GLY A 108 -7.97 -18.25 -4.38
C GLY A 108 -9.04 -19.26 -4.76
N THR A 109 -9.07 -20.40 -4.08
CA THR A 109 -10.16 -21.38 -4.23
C THR A 109 -11.47 -20.80 -3.68
N ALA A 110 -11.41 -20.15 -2.52
CA ALA A 110 -12.51 -19.38 -1.97
C ALA A 110 -12.20 -17.87 -1.96
N ARG A 111 -13.23 -17.08 -1.62
CA ARG A 111 -13.10 -15.63 -1.47
C ARG A 111 -13.13 -15.27 0.01
N TRP A 112 -12.04 -14.67 0.47
CA TRP A 112 -11.85 -14.30 1.87
C TRP A 112 -11.80 -12.79 2.01
N CYS A 113 -12.56 -12.25 2.95
CA CYS A 113 -12.44 -10.86 3.38
C CYS A 113 -11.50 -10.78 4.58
N GLY A 114 -10.81 -9.66 4.71
CA GLY A 114 -9.93 -9.39 5.83
C GLY A 114 -9.54 -7.92 5.88
N GLU A 115 -8.50 -7.65 6.65
CA GLU A 115 -8.02 -6.31 6.91
C GLU A 115 -6.54 -6.18 6.60
N ILE A 116 -6.11 -4.96 6.27
CA ILE A 116 -4.71 -4.58 6.27
C ILE A 116 -4.41 -3.91 7.59
N VAL A 117 -3.23 -4.18 8.16
CA VAL A 117 -2.69 -3.41 9.29
C VAL A 117 -1.35 -2.81 8.89
N ILE A 118 -1.19 -1.51 9.21
CA ILE A 118 0.03 -0.73 9.05
C ILE A 118 0.41 -0.20 10.42
N SER A 119 1.55 -0.63 10.94
CA SER A 119 2.07 -0.11 12.20
C SER A 119 2.62 1.31 12.02
N SER A 120 2.66 2.07 13.12
CA SER A 120 3.35 3.37 13.15
C SER A 120 4.79 3.23 12.67
N ALA A 121 5.26 4.20 11.88
CA ALA A 121 6.60 4.22 11.26
C ALA A 121 6.93 3.03 10.34
N ALA A 122 5.95 2.21 9.94
CA ALA A 122 6.19 1.07 9.07
C ALA A 122 6.52 1.49 7.63
N SER A 123 7.32 0.69 6.94
CA SER A 123 7.54 0.78 5.49
C SER A 123 6.82 -0.32 4.71
N ASN A 124 6.00 -1.11 5.41
CA ASN A 124 5.26 -2.23 4.88
C ASN A 124 3.89 -2.35 5.53
N CYS A 125 3.01 -3.12 4.90
CA CYS A 125 1.69 -3.47 5.42
C CYS A 125 1.52 -5.00 5.44
N GLY A 126 0.82 -5.49 6.45
CA GLY A 126 0.46 -6.90 6.60
C GLY A 126 -1.02 -7.13 6.33
N ALA A 127 -1.37 -8.25 5.70
CA ALA A 127 -2.75 -8.66 5.50
C ALA A 127 -3.15 -9.69 6.55
N PHE A 128 -4.29 -9.45 7.18
CA PHE A 128 -4.89 -10.31 8.19
C PHE A 128 -6.24 -10.81 7.68
N LEU A 129 -6.41 -12.13 7.64
CA LEU A 129 -7.63 -12.79 7.17
C LEU A 129 -8.07 -13.82 8.22
N PRO A 130 -9.34 -14.27 8.21
CA PRO A 130 -9.80 -15.38 9.03
C PRO A 130 -8.83 -16.57 9.00
N ILE A 131 -8.62 -17.25 10.11
CA ILE A 131 -7.72 -18.42 10.16
C ILE A 131 -8.27 -19.57 9.30
N SER A 132 -9.59 -19.72 9.24
CA SER A 132 -10.26 -20.73 8.41
C SER A 132 -11.72 -20.35 8.14
N ALA A 133 -12.43 -21.17 7.35
CA ALA A 133 -13.85 -20.95 7.04
C ALA A 133 -14.76 -21.03 8.27
N THR A 134 -14.31 -21.72 9.32
CA THR A 134 -15.04 -21.90 10.57
C THR A 134 -14.45 -21.10 11.73
N ASN A 135 -13.22 -20.61 11.60
CA ASN A 135 -12.56 -19.77 12.60
C ASN A 135 -12.37 -18.36 12.05
N THR A 136 -13.26 -17.46 12.47
CA THR A 136 -13.31 -16.07 12.01
C THR A 136 -12.31 -15.15 12.71
N ARG A 137 -11.51 -15.65 13.66
CA ARG A 137 -10.40 -14.86 14.21
C ARG A 137 -9.41 -14.58 13.08
N THR A 138 -8.90 -13.36 13.03
CA THR A 138 -7.93 -12.97 12.01
C THR A 138 -6.52 -13.32 12.44
N ASP A 139 -5.72 -13.75 11.46
CA ASP A 139 -4.27 -13.92 11.58
C ASP A 139 -3.64 -13.52 10.24
N PHE A 140 -2.32 -13.40 10.19
CA PHE A 140 -1.63 -13.04 8.98
C PHE A 140 -1.92 -14.01 7.83
N LEU A 141 -2.03 -13.46 6.64
CA LEU A 141 -1.97 -14.21 5.39
C LEU A 141 -0.60 -14.89 5.29
N THR A 142 -0.62 -16.19 5.07
CA THR A 142 0.58 -17.01 4.85
C THR A 142 0.38 -17.88 3.61
N ALA A 143 1.36 -18.73 3.30
CA ALA A 143 1.26 -19.68 2.19
C ALA A 143 0.08 -20.65 2.34
N THR A 144 -0.37 -20.92 3.57
CA THR A 144 -1.36 -21.97 3.89
C THR A 144 -2.56 -21.51 4.72
N SER A 145 -2.68 -20.22 5.00
CA SER A 145 -3.78 -19.65 5.80
C SER A 145 -4.27 -18.35 5.15
N PRO A 146 -5.58 -18.14 4.93
CA PRO A 146 -6.71 -19.02 5.31
C PRO A 146 -6.82 -20.32 4.52
N GLU A 147 -6.15 -20.38 3.38
CA GLU A 147 -6.10 -21.54 2.49
C GLU A 147 -4.71 -21.61 1.84
N THR A 148 -4.39 -22.75 1.23
CA THR A 148 -3.15 -22.90 0.46
C THR A 148 -3.19 -22.07 -0.81
N LEU A 149 -2.28 -21.10 -0.93
CA LEU A 149 -2.15 -20.30 -2.14
C LEU A 149 -1.67 -21.17 -3.30
N ALA A 150 -2.27 -20.94 -4.47
CA ALA A 150 -1.96 -21.63 -5.70
C ALA A 150 -1.82 -20.64 -6.87
N SER A 151 -1.49 -21.15 -8.05
CA SER A 151 -1.47 -20.34 -9.27
C SER A 151 -2.83 -19.67 -9.46
N THR A 152 -2.83 -18.46 -10.01
CA THR A 152 -4.01 -17.59 -10.22
C THR A 152 -4.61 -16.99 -8.95
N ALA A 153 -4.16 -17.37 -7.75
CA ALA A 153 -4.60 -16.73 -6.51
C ALA A 153 -4.27 -15.23 -6.54
N GLN A 154 -5.23 -14.41 -6.10
CA GLN A 154 -5.12 -12.95 -6.12
C GLN A 154 -5.25 -12.38 -4.72
N VAL A 155 -4.33 -11.50 -4.35
CA VAL A 155 -4.41 -10.69 -3.14
C VAL A 155 -4.70 -9.26 -3.55
N ARG A 156 -5.76 -8.67 -2.99
CA ARG A 156 -6.20 -7.30 -3.26
C ARG A 156 -6.29 -6.51 -1.98
N LEU A 157 -5.59 -5.39 -1.95
CA LEU A 157 -5.44 -4.55 -0.77
C LEU A 157 -5.85 -3.14 -1.14
N THR A 158 -6.70 -2.53 -0.32
CA THR A 158 -7.11 -1.13 -0.47
C THR A 158 -7.13 -0.49 0.91
N PHE A 159 -6.33 0.57 1.07
CA PHE A 159 -6.14 1.19 2.37
C PHE A 159 -5.76 2.66 2.24
N LEU A 160 -5.97 3.39 3.33
CA LEU A 160 -5.56 4.77 3.50
C LEU A 160 -4.65 4.88 4.72
N TYR A 161 -3.62 5.71 4.63
CA TYR A 161 -2.67 5.87 5.72
C TYR A 161 -2.04 7.27 5.73
N GLU A 162 -1.37 7.64 6.82
CA GLU A 162 -0.64 8.91 6.95
C GLU A 162 0.83 8.63 6.68
N ALA A 163 1.44 9.35 5.75
CA ALA A 163 2.85 9.23 5.41
C ALA A 163 3.74 10.06 6.36
N ALA A 164 4.98 9.60 6.52
CA ALA A 164 6.01 10.30 7.28
C ALA A 164 6.31 11.70 6.72
N SER A 165 6.20 11.88 5.41
CA SER A 165 6.34 13.14 4.67
C SER A 165 5.34 13.23 3.53
#